data_AF-A0A6L8EJG3-F1
#
_entry.id   AF-A0A6L8EJG3-F1
#
_cell.length_a   1.000
_cell.length_b   1.000
_cell.length_c   1.000
_cell.angle_alpha   90.00
_cell.angle_beta   90.00
_cell.angle_gamma   90.00
#
_symmetry.space_group_name_H-M   'P 1'
#
loop_
_entity.id
_entity.type
_entity.pdbx_description
1 polymer ?
#
loop_
_entity_poly.entity_id
_entity_poly.type
_entity_poly.pdbx_seq_one_letter_code
_entity_poly.pdbx_strand_id
1 'polypeptide(L)'
;MSAHTEQPPATPEEIWAILRAITRKQEEADERADEQRQQDRLKAKQDRQKAEQERERDHQKAEQEIRDIRRIMAETAEEHRKWLEEDRKRSQEAAEWAKEAKERSKEAEIRLKKAEEMFAGQWGKLAESLVEGKLVELLQARNIDVYHTSARVRGQHGPAQWEYDVVAPNGEEVVVVEVKSTMKVANVLAFLVGGRVLSMKS
;
A
#
# COMPACT_ATOMS: atom_id res chain seq x y z
N MET A 1 4.09 -110.06 48.02
CA MET A 1 5.06 -109.57 49.01
C MET A 1 6.13 -108.79 48.26
N SER A 2 6.09 -107.47 48.35
CA SER A 2 7.07 -106.60 47.68
C SER A 2 8.38 -106.68 48.44
N ALA A 3 9.43 -107.21 47.79
CA ALA A 3 10.77 -107.20 48.35
C ALA A 3 11.28 -105.75 48.33
N HIS A 4 11.31 -105.12 49.50
CA HIS A 4 12.13 -103.96 49.74
C HIS A 4 13.59 -104.41 49.63
N THR A 5 14.23 -104.05 48.52
CA THR A 5 15.68 -104.18 48.38
C THR A 5 16.31 -103.08 49.23
N GLU A 6 16.65 -103.39 50.47
CA GLU A 6 17.48 -102.52 51.29
C GLU A 6 18.87 -102.43 50.65
N GLN A 7 19.23 -101.24 50.18
CA GLN A 7 20.61 -100.98 49.75
C GLN A 7 21.54 -101.11 50.97
N PRO A 8 22.71 -101.75 50.82
CA PRO A 8 23.69 -101.86 51.91
C PRO A 8 24.13 -100.46 52.39
N PRO A 9 24.44 -100.29 53.69
CA PRO A 9 24.86 -99.01 54.23
C PRO A 9 26.19 -98.58 53.58
N ALA A 10 26.24 -97.34 53.11
CA ALA A 10 27.42 -96.79 52.45
C ALA A 10 28.67 -96.92 53.34
N THR A 11 29.76 -97.40 52.76
CA THR A 11 31.05 -97.52 53.44
C THR A 11 31.64 -96.13 53.71
N PRO A 12 32.51 -95.96 54.73
CA PRO A 12 33.18 -94.68 54.99
C PRO A 12 33.92 -94.12 53.76
N GLU A 13 34.47 -94.98 52.90
CA GLU A 13 35.14 -94.57 51.66
C GLU A 13 34.16 -94.03 50.61
N GLU A 14 32.98 -94.63 50.46
CA GLU A 14 31.91 -94.16 49.58
C GLU A 14 31.36 -92.81 50.06
N ILE A 15 31.18 -92.62 51.37
CA ILE A 15 30.77 -91.33 51.96
C ILE A 15 31.82 -90.25 51.67
N TRP A 16 33.12 -90.54 51.85
CA TRP A 16 34.20 -89.62 51.51
C TRP A 16 34.29 -89.31 50.02
N ALA A 17 34.01 -90.28 49.15
CA ALA A 17 33.96 -90.07 47.70
C ALA A 17 32.80 -89.13 47.30
N ILE A 18 31.63 -89.30 47.91
CA ILE A 18 30.46 -88.43 47.70
C ILE A 18 30.76 -87.00 48.19
N LEU A 19 31.32 -86.84 49.39
CA LEU A 19 31.69 -85.52 49.92
C LEU A 19 32.67 -84.79 49.02
N ARG A 20 33.74 -85.46 48.55
CA ARG A 20 34.70 -84.88 47.59
C ARG A 20 34.04 -84.49 46.27
N ALA A 21 33.11 -85.31 45.76
CA ALA A 21 32.39 -85.02 44.54
C ALA A 21 31.45 -83.80 44.68
N ILE A 22 30.84 -83.62 45.87
CA ILE A 22 30.02 -82.45 46.18
C ILE A 22 30.89 -81.19 46.26
N THR A 23 32.01 -81.24 46.99
CA THR A 23 32.95 -80.10 47.09
C THR A 23 33.47 -79.68 45.72
N ARG A 24 33.90 -80.64 44.88
CA ARG A 24 34.34 -80.34 43.51
C ARG A 24 33.24 -79.70 42.66
N LYS A 25 32.00 -80.18 42.78
CA LYS A 25 30.86 -79.58 42.08
C LYS A 25 30.50 -78.19 42.59
N GLN A 26 30.71 -77.91 43.88
CA GLN A 26 30.53 -76.56 44.44
C GLN A 26 31.60 -75.60 43.92
N GLU A 27 32.88 -76.02 43.92
CA GLU A 27 33.99 -75.25 43.36
C GLU A 27 33.77 -74.93 41.87
N GLU A 28 33.42 -75.94 41.05
CA GLU A 28 33.11 -75.73 39.63
C GLU A 28 31.90 -74.80 39.40
N ALA A 29 30.91 -74.81 40.32
CA ALA A 29 29.75 -73.93 40.24
C ALA A 29 30.11 -72.49 40.61
N ASP A 30 30.95 -72.30 41.62
CA ASP A 30 31.45 -71.00 42.05
C ASP A 30 32.35 -70.37 40.97
N GLU A 31 33.22 -71.15 40.34
CA GLU A 31 34.05 -70.71 39.21
C GLU A 31 33.21 -70.24 38.03
N ARG A 32 32.20 -71.02 37.62
CA ARG A 32 31.28 -70.62 36.53
C ARG A 32 30.48 -69.37 36.89
N ALA A 33 30.07 -69.23 38.15
CA ALA A 33 29.38 -68.04 38.61
C ALA A 33 30.31 -66.81 38.57
N ASP A 34 31.59 -66.96 38.92
CA ASP A 34 32.59 -65.90 38.80
C ASP A 34 32.87 -65.51 37.35
N GLU A 35 33.05 -66.49 36.46
CA GLU A 35 33.21 -66.25 35.03
C GLU A 35 32.01 -65.51 34.44
N GLN A 36 30.79 -65.92 34.77
CA GLN A 36 29.57 -65.25 34.34
C GLN A 36 29.51 -63.80 34.87
N ARG A 37 29.85 -63.59 36.16
CA ARG A 37 29.93 -62.25 36.75
C ARG A 37 30.97 -61.37 36.04
N GLN A 38 32.11 -61.93 35.63
CA GLN A 38 33.12 -61.18 34.86
C GLN A 38 32.61 -60.83 33.47
N GLN A 39 31.95 -61.76 32.77
CA GLN A 39 31.36 -61.50 31.46
C GLN A 39 30.26 -60.43 31.52
N ASP A 40 29.37 -60.51 32.51
CA ASP A 40 28.31 -59.52 32.71
C ASP A 40 28.88 -58.14 33.01
N ARG A 41 29.96 -58.06 33.80
CA ARG A 41 30.69 -56.80 34.06
C ARG A 41 31.29 -56.21 32.80
N LEU A 42 31.89 -57.04 31.94
CA LEU A 42 32.47 -56.57 30.67
C LEU A 42 31.39 -56.07 29.73
N LYS A 43 30.28 -56.81 29.61
CA LYS A 43 29.13 -56.42 28.79
C LYS A 43 28.52 -55.11 29.29
N ALA A 44 28.28 -54.98 30.59
CA ALA A 44 27.75 -53.75 31.19
C ALA A 44 28.68 -52.54 30.97
N LYS A 45 30.01 -52.73 31.01
CA LYS A 45 30.96 -51.67 30.66
C LYS A 45 30.87 -51.27 29.18
N GLN A 46 30.77 -52.23 28.27
CA GLN A 46 30.62 -51.95 26.84
C GLN A 46 29.30 -51.23 26.54
N ASP A 47 28.20 -51.66 27.14
CA ASP A 47 26.89 -51.05 26.96
C ASP A 47 26.87 -49.61 27.49
N ARG A 48 27.51 -49.36 28.64
CA ARG A 48 27.70 -48.00 29.18
C ARG A 48 28.51 -47.13 28.23
N GLN A 49 29.62 -47.63 27.70
CA GLN A 49 30.46 -46.88 26.77
C GLN A 49 29.72 -46.54 25.47
N LYS A 50 28.92 -47.47 24.94
CA LYS A 50 28.08 -47.23 23.76
C LYS A 50 27.01 -46.17 24.03
N ALA A 51 26.33 -46.27 25.17
CA ALA A 51 25.30 -45.30 25.57
C ALA A 51 25.88 -43.88 25.76
N GLU A 52 27.10 -43.79 26.30
CA GLU A 52 27.81 -42.51 26.45
C GLU A 52 28.20 -41.92 25.09
N GLN A 53 28.74 -42.73 24.17
CA GLN A 53 29.04 -42.29 22.80
C GLN A 53 27.80 -41.88 22.01
N GLU A 54 26.66 -42.52 22.25
CA GLU A 54 25.38 -42.14 21.64
C GLU A 54 24.91 -40.77 22.16
N ARG A 55 24.91 -40.57 23.49
CA ARG A 55 24.56 -39.28 24.11
C ARG A 55 25.46 -38.14 23.63
N GLU A 56 26.76 -38.38 23.52
CA GLU A 56 27.71 -37.38 23.02
C GLU A 56 27.39 -37.00 21.57
N ARG A 57 27.08 -37.98 20.72
CA ARG A 57 26.68 -37.71 19.33
C ARG A 57 25.37 -36.93 19.24
N ASP A 58 24.39 -37.27 20.06
CA ASP A 58 23.12 -36.56 20.09
C ASP A 58 23.28 -35.14 20.62
N HIS A 59 24.14 -34.93 21.60
CA HIS A 59 24.49 -33.60 22.09
C HIS A 59 25.15 -32.76 20.99
N GLN A 60 26.15 -33.31 20.29
CA GLN A 60 26.84 -32.61 19.20
C GLN A 60 25.88 -32.25 18.05
N LYS A 61 24.93 -33.14 17.72
CA LYS A 61 23.88 -32.84 16.73
C LYS A 61 22.97 -31.70 17.19
N ALA A 62 22.48 -31.75 18.44
CA ALA A 62 21.62 -30.71 18.98
C ALA A 62 22.33 -29.35 19.02
N GLU A 63 23.61 -29.31 19.38
CA GLU A 63 24.39 -28.08 19.33
C GLU A 63 24.54 -27.55 17.89
N GLN A 64 24.74 -28.43 16.92
CA GLN A 64 24.85 -28.04 15.52
C GLN A 64 23.53 -27.46 15.02
N GLU A 65 22.40 -28.08 15.33
CA GLU A 65 21.07 -27.56 15.00
C GLU A 65 20.82 -26.18 15.62
N ILE A 66 21.19 -25.99 16.90
CA ILE A 66 21.08 -24.69 17.56
C ILE A 66 21.94 -23.63 16.87
N ARG A 67 23.17 -23.99 16.46
CA ARG A 67 24.05 -23.08 15.70
C ARG A 67 23.42 -22.70 14.36
N ASP A 68 22.85 -23.67 13.65
CA ASP A 68 22.22 -23.45 12.35
C ASP A 68 20.96 -22.58 12.47
N ILE A 69 20.11 -22.83 13.46
CA ILE A 69 18.93 -21.99 13.76
C ILE A 69 19.35 -20.55 14.07
N ARG A 70 20.39 -20.35 14.90
CA ARG A 70 20.89 -19.01 15.23
C ARG A 70 21.39 -18.26 14.01
N ARG A 71 22.08 -18.94 13.10
CA ARG A 71 22.55 -18.36 11.83
C ARG A 71 21.38 -17.91 10.96
N ILE A 72 20.39 -18.77 10.74
CA ILE A 72 19.20 -18.45 9.94
C ILE A 72 18.44 -17.26 10.55
N MET A 73 18.30 -17.23 11.87
CA MET A 73 17.64 -16.12 12.57
C MET A 73 18.40 -14.80 12.40
N ALA A 74 19.73 -14.82 12.46
CA ALA A 74 20.56 -13.64 12.24
C ALA A 74 20.43 -13.11 10.81
N GLU A 75 20.49 -14.00 9.82
CA GLU A 75 20.29 -13.67 8.40
C GLU A 75 18.90 -13.06 8.17
N THR A 76 17.86 -13.69 8.72
CA THR A 76 16.47 -13.20 8.63
C THR A 76 16.32 -11.81 9.28
N ALA A 77 16.95 -11.58 10.42
CA ALA A 77 16.90 -10.28 11.10
C ALA A 77 17.60 -9.18 10.28
N GLU A 78 18.72 -9.50 9.62
CA GLU A 78 19.40 -8.56 8.72
C GLU A 78 18.58 -8.23 7.49
N GLU A 79 17.97 -9.22 6.85
CA GLU A 79 17.07 -9.02 5.71
C GLU A 79 15.87 -8.17 6.09
N HIS A 80 15.24 -8.46 7.24
CA HIS A 80 14.13 -7.67 7.75
C HIS A 80 14.54 -6.21 8.04
N ARG A 81 15.75 -5.98 8.56
CA ARG A 81 16.28 -4.63 8.76
C ARG A 81 16.47 -3.88 7.44
N LYS A 82 17.05 -4.53 6.42
CA LYS A 82 17.21 -3.94 5.08
C LYS A 82 15.84 -3.58 4.47
N TRP A 83 14.88 -4.49 4.59
CA TRP A 83 13.52 -4.25 4.12
C TRP A 83 12.87 -3.04 4.81
N LEU A 84 12.98 -2.92 6.13
CA LEU A 84 12.48 -1.74 6.87
C LEU A 84 13.16 -0.44 6.44
N GLU A 85 14.47 -0.47 6.20
CA GLU A 85 15.21 0.71 5.74
C GLU A 85 14.77 1.13 4.32
N GLU A 86 14.55 0.17 3.42
CA GLU A 86 14.03 0.42 2.07
C GLU A 86 12.58 0.93 2.09
N ASP A 87 11.72 0.32 2.90
CA ASP A 87 10.32 0.73 3.05
C ASP A 87 10.23 2.16 3.59
N ARG A 88 11.05 2.49 4.59
CA ARG A 88 11.15 3.85 5.12
C ARG A 88 11.59 4.85 4.04
N LYS A 89 12.59 4.51 3.21
CA LYS A 89 13.02 5.39 2.10
C LYS A 89 11.92 5.59 1.08
N ARG A 90 11.26 4.52 0.64
CA ARG A 90 10.12 4.59 -0.30
C ARG A 90 8.98 5.43 0.26
N SER A 91 8.67 5.30 1.54
CA SER A 91 7.65 6.11 2.20
C SER A 91 8.03 7.60 2.24
N GLN A 92 9.31 7.92 2.47
CA GLN A 92 9.79 9.31 2.45
C GLN A 92 9.71 9.91 1.04
N GLU A 93 10.18 9.18 0.03
CA GLU A 93 10.09 9.59 -1.39
C GLU A 93 8.64 9.79 -1.83
N ALA A 94 7.73 8.89 -1.43
CA ALA A 94 6.31 9.02 -1.74
C ALA A 94 5.68 10.26 -1.09
N ALA A 95 6.07 10.59 0.15
CA ALA A 95 5.59 11.78 0.84
C ALA A 95 6.10 13.07 0.18
N GLU A 96 7.36 13.10 -0.23
CA GLU A 96 7.94 14.23 -0.97
C GLU A 96 7.28 14.41 -2.33
N TRP A 97 7.10 13.33 -3.09
CA TRP A 97 6.40 13.35 -4.36
C TRP A 97 4.96 13.84 -4.22
N ALA A 98 4.23 13.39 -3.19
CA ALA A 98 2.87 13.83 -2.93
C ALA A 98 2.80 15.34 -2.62
N LYS A 99 3.77 15.87 -1.87
CA LYS A 99 3.88 17.30 -1.60
C LYS A 99 4.15 18.09 -2.89
N GLU A 100 5.08 17.63 -3.72
CA GLU A 100 5.39 18.28 -4.98
C GLU A 100 4.20 18.25 -5.95
N ALA A 101 3.53 17.10 -6.08
CA ALA A 101 2.34 16.96 -6.91
C ALA A 101 1.22 17.91 -6.48
N LYS A 102 1.03 18.08 -5.16
CA LYS A 102 0.05 19.01 -4.60
C LYS A 102 0.37 20.47 -4.95
N GLU A 103 1.63 20.88 -4.82
CA GLU A 103 2.05 22.25 -5.19
C GLU A 103 1.90 22.49 -6.70
N ARG A 104 2.32 21.53 -7.53
CA ARG A 104 2.13 21.60 -9.00
C ARG A 104 0.65 21.70 -9.38
N SER A 105 -0.23 20.93 -8.72
CA SER A 105 -1.68 21.01 -8.94
C SER A 105 -2.23 22.38 -8.59
N LYS A 106 -1.83 22.93 -7.44
CA LYS A 106 -2.26 24.26 -7.01
C LYS A 106 -1.78 25.36 -7.97
N GLU A 107 -0.55 25.27 -8.45
CA GLU A 107 -0.05 26.18 -9.49
C GLU A 107 -0.85 26.06 -10.79
N ALA A 108 -1.16 24.83 -11.22
CA ALA A 108 -1.95 24.58 -12.41
C ALA A 108 -3.37 25.16 -12.27
N GLU A 109 -4.02 24.99 -11.12
CA GLU A 109 -5.33 25.58 -10.83
C GLU A 109 -5.29 27.11 -10.89
N ILE A 110 -4.27 27.76 -10.33
CA ILE A 110 -4.11 29.22 -10.40
C ILE A 110 -3.91 29.67 -11.85
N ARG A 111 -3.09 28.96 -12.64
CA ARG A 111 -2.86 29.28 -14.05
C ARG A 111 -4.13 29.09 -14.88
N LEU A 112 -4.88 28.01 -14.63
CA LEU A 112 -6.15 27.73 -15.29
C LEU A 112 -7.17 28.82 -14.98
N LYS A 113 -7.34 29.19 -13.70
CA LYS A 113 -8.25 30.26 -13.30
C LYS A 113 -7.90 31.60 -13.96
N LYS A 114 -6.61 31.96 -14.00
CA LYS A 114 -6.16 33.17 -14.70
C LYS A 114 -6.45 33.11 -16.20
N ALA A 115 -6.22 31.96 -16.82
CA ALA A 115 -6.54 31.76 -18.23
C ALA A 115 -8.05 31.90 -18.46
N GLU A 116 -8.89 31.27 -17.65
CA GLU A 116 -10.36 31.39 -17.71
C GLU A 116 -10.82 32.85 -17.57
N GLU A 117 -10.26 33.61 -16.61
CA GLU A 117 -10.54 35.04 -16.44
C GLU A 117 -10.15 35.86 -17.67
N MET A 118 -8.96 35.61 -18.23
CA MET A 118 -8.50 36.27 -19.46
C MET A 118 -9.41 35.95 -20.65
N PHE A 119 -9.77 34.68 -20.83
CA PHE A 119 -10.65 34.24 -21.91
C PHE A 119 -12.05 34.81 -21.75
N ALA A 120 -12.66 34.79 -20.56
CA ALA A 120 -13.99 35.33 -20.35
C ALA A 120 -14.08 36.80 -20.77
N GLY A 121 -13.07 37.62 -20.43
CA GLY A 121 -13.00 39.00 -20.88
C GLY A 121 -12.78 39.13 -22.39
N GLN A 122 -11.88 38.35 -22.98
CA GLN A 122 -11.57 38.44 -24.40
C GLN A 122 -12.69 37.92 -25.32
N TRP A 123 -13.44 36.89 -24.90
CA TRP A 123 -14.59 36.38 -25.64
C TRP A 123 -15.74 37.39 -25.71
N GLY A 124 -15.98 38.16 -24.65
CA GLY A 124 -16.93 39.28 -24.68
C GLY A 124 -16.55 40.32 -25.74
N LYS A 125 -15.28 40.77 -25.72
CA LYS A 125 -14.78 41.74 -26.70
C LYS A 125 -14.80 41.21 -28.13
N LEU A 126 -14.47 39.94 -28.33
CA LEU A 126 -14.54 39.31 -29.65
C LEU A 126 -15.98 39.24 -30.16
N ALA A 127 -16.94 38.86 -29.31
CA ALA A 127 -18.34 38.83 -29.67
C ALA A 127 -18.86 40.24 -30.02
N GLU A 128 -18.49 41.27 -29.24
CA GLU A 128 -18.79 42.68 -29.54
C GLU A 128 -18.25 43.10 -30.91
N SER A 129 -16.97 42.81 -31.22
CA SER A 129 -16.35 43.17 -32.50
C SER A 129 -16.97 42.44 -33.69
N LEU A 130 -17.39 41.18 -33.53
CA LEU A 130 -18.08 40.43 -34.58
C LEU A 130 -19.47 41.00 -34.88
N VAL A 131 -20.20 41.42 -33.85
CA VAL A 131 -21.52 42.07 -34.01
C VAL A 131 -21.33 43.44 -34.67
N GLU A 132 -20.46 44.29 -34.14
CA GLU A 132 -20.18 45.63 -34.68
C GLU A 132 -19.84 45.57 -36.18
N GLY A 133 -18.92 44.68 -36.58
CA GLY A 133 -18.43 44.60 -37.96
C GLY A 133 -19.47 44.23 -39.01
N LYS A 134 -20.61 43.66 -38.63
CA LYS A 134 -21.70 43.28 -39.56
C LYS A 134 -23.03 44.00 -39.29
N LEU A 135 -23.11 44.82 -38.24
CA LEU A 135 -24.38 45.33 -37.76
C LEU A 135 -25.07 46.25 -38.76
N VAL A 136 -24.32 47.14 -39.43
CA VAL A 136 -24.87 48.04 -40.46
C VAL A 136 -25.52 47.24 -41.60
N GLU A 137 -24.81 46.25 -42.14
CA GLU A 137 -25.31 45.38 -43.22
C GLU A 137 -26.61 44.66 -42.80
N LEU A 138 -26.65 44.12 -41.58
CA LEU A 138 -27.81 43.38 -41.07
C LEU A 138 -29.04 44.27 -40.82
N LEU A 139 -28.83 45.51 -40.33
CA LEU A 139 -29.91 46.47 -40.09
C LEU A 139 -30.47 47.00 -41.42
N GLN A 140 -29.60 47.38 -42.35
CA GLN A 140 -30.00 47.85 -43.68
C GLN A 140 -30.74 46.77 -44.47
N ALA A 141 -30.31 45.51 -44.38
CA ALA A 141 -31.02 44.37 -44.99
C ALA A 141 -32.45 44.18 -44.45
N ARG A 142 -32.79 44.77 -43.29
CA ARG A 142 -34.13 44.79 -42.69
C ARG A 142 -34.87 46.12 -42.87
N ASN A 143 -34.41 46.98 -43.78
CA ASN A 143 -34.94 48.34 -43.99
C ASN A 143 -34.81 49.26 -42.76
N ILE A 144 -33.77 49.05 -41.93
CA ILE A 144 -33.41 49.98 -40.85
C ILE A 144 -32.19 50.76 -41.35
N ASP A 145 -32.40 52.02 -41.75
CA ASP A 145 -31.35 52.87 -42.27
C ASP A 145 -30.45 53.34 -41.13
N VAL A 146 -29.14 53.04 -41.23
CA VAL A 146 -28.05 53.41 -40.31
C VAL A 146 -26.76 53.57 -41.11
N TYR A 147 -25.87 54.47 -40.69
CA TYR A 147 -24.69 54.83 -41.50
C TYR A 147 -23.38 54.24 -41.00
N HIS A 148 -23.23 54.14 -39.68
CA HIS A 148 -22.00 53.63 -39.05
C HIS A 148 -22.33 53.05 -37.69
N THR A 149 -21.35 52.39 -37.08
CA THR A 149 -21.41 51.92 -35.70
C THR A 149 -20.38 52.61 -34.84
N SER A 150 -20.64 52.64 -33.54
CA SER A 150 -19.64 52.97 -32.52
C SER A 150 -19.78 52.00 -31.36
N ALA A 151 -18.69 51.32 -31.02
CA ALA A 151 -18.64 50.46 -29.85
C ALA A 151 -18.33 51.23 -28.56
N ARG A 152 -18.82 50.71 -27.43
CA ARG A 152 -18.60 51.20 -26.05
C ARG A 152 -18.85 52.69 -25.88
N VAL A 153 -20.01 53.15 -26.34
CA VAL A 153 -20.40 54.55 -26.20
C VAL A 153 -20.85 54.80 -24.77
N ARG A 154 -20.18 55.75 -24.11
CA ARG A 154 -20.43 56.13 -22.72
C ARG A 154 -20.99 57.53 -22.64
N GLY A 155 -21.86 57.75 -21.67
CA GLY A 155 -22.38 59.08 -21.39
C GLY A 155 -22.76 59.26 -19.93
N GLN A 156 -22.95 60.52 -19.56
CA GLN A 156 -23.41 60.91 -18.24
C GLN A 156 -24.49 61.97 -18.38
N HIS A 157 -25.60 61.78 -17.68
CA HIS A 157 -26.66 62.78 -17.59
C HIS A 157 -27.09 62.93 -16.13
N GLY A 158 -26.75 64.08 -15.54
CA GLY A 158 -26.91 64.30 -14.10
C GLY A 158 -26.13 63.25 -13.27
N PRO A 159 -26.77 62.58 -12.29
CA PRO A 159 -26.12 61.54 -11.49
C PRO A 159 -26.02 60.17 -12.21
N ALA A 160 -26.68 59.99 -13.35
CA ALA A 160 -26.72 58.70 -14.05
C ALA A 160 -25.60 58.59 -15.10
N GLN A 161 -24.84 57.50 -15.04
CA GLN A 161 -23.86 57.11 -16.05
C GLN A 161 -24.40 55.90 -16.83
N TRP A 162 -24.13 55.85 -18.13
CA TRP A 162 -24.56 54.75 -18.99
C TRP A 162 -23.45 54.38 -19.99
N GLU A 163 -23.43 53.11 -20.39
CA GLU A 163 -22.56 52.54 -21.41
C GLU A 163 -23.41 51.62 -22.29
N TYR A 164 -23.26 51.76 -23.61
CA TYR A 164 -23.89 50.89 -24.60
C TYR A 164 -22.81 50.14 -25.38
N ASP A 165 -23.01 48.83 -25.58
CA ASP A 165 -22.01 47.97 -26.24
C ASP A 165 -21.77 48.40 -27.69
N VAL A 166 -22.83 48.58 -28.48
CA VAL A 166 -22.77 49.12 -29.84
C VAL A 166 -23.95 50.05 -30.11
N VAL A 167 -23.71 51.19 -30.72
CA VAL A 167 -24.75 52.10 -31.23
C VAL A 167 -24.62 52.29 -32.73
N ALA A 168 -25.75 52.42 -33.43
CA ALA A 168 -25.81 52.66 -34.87
C ALA A 168 -26.79 53.81 -35.19
N PRO A 169 -26.29 55.04 -35.46
CA PRO A 169 -27.13 56.17 -35.79
C PRO A 169 -27.34 56.36 -37.31
N ASN A 170 -28.41 57.07 -37.66
CA ASN A 170 -28.70 57.57 -39.01
C ASN A 170 -28.86 59.10 -39.08
N GLY A 171 -28.48 59.80 -38.00
CA GLY A 171 -28.59 61.25 -37.89
C GLY A 171 -29.90 61.75 -37.28
N GLU A 172 -30.97 60.96 -37.30
CA GLU A 172 -32.26 61.29 -36.66
C GLU A 172 -32.60 60.32 -35.52
N GLU A 173 -32.36 59.03 -35.74
CA GLU A 173 -32.60 57.94 -34.80
C GLU A 173 -31.30 57.17 -34.50
N VAL A 174 -31.30 56.44 -33.39
CA VAL A 174 -30.19 55.56 -32.99
C VAL A 174 -30.70 54.19 -32.58
N VAL A 175 -30.06 53.15 -33.13
CA VAL A 175 -30.26 51.77 -32.68
C VAL A 175 -29.19 51.45 -31.64
N VAL A 176 -29.62 51.03 -30.46
CA VAL A 176 -28.74 50.57 -29.37
C VAL A 176 -28.76 49.05 -29.33
N VAL A 177 -27.58 48.43 -29.34
CA VAL A 177 -27.40 46.98 -29.31
C VAL A 177 -26.56 46.59 -28.10
N GLU A 178 -27.11 45.70 -27.29
CA GLU A 178 -26.43 45.05 -26.16
C GLU A 178 -25.96 43.65 -26.60
N VAL A 179 -24.70 43.33 -26.34
CA VAL A 179 -24.07 42.06 -26.72
C VAL A 179 -23.84 41.20 -25.48
N LYS A 180 -24.43 40.00 -25.45
CA LYS A 180 -24.20 39.02 -24.40
C LYS A 180 -23.51 37.79 -24.96
N SER A 181 -22.31 37.48 -24.47
CA SER A 181 -21.56 36.27 -24.83
C SER A 181 -22.21 34.98 -24.30
N THR A 182 -23.07 35.07 -23.28
CA THR A 182 -23.87 33.94 -22.79
C THR A 182 -25.27 34.43 -22.41
N MET A 183 -26.30 33.74 -22.93
CA MET A 183 -27.71 34.08 -22.69
C MET A 183 -28.32 33.17 -21.64
N LYS A 184 -28.70 33.74 -20.48
CA LYS A 184 -29.61 33.12 -19.50
C LYS A 184 -31.00 33.73 -19.66
N VAL A 185 -32.06 32.95 -19.51
CA VAL A 185 -33.48 33.40 -19.65
C VAL A 185 -33.76 34.63 -18.77
N ALA A 186 -33.18 34.69 -17.57
CA ALA A 186 -33.29 35.83 -16.66
C ALA A 186 -32.74 37.15 -17.24
N ASN A 187 -31.71 37.10 -18.09
CA ASN A 187 -31.09 38.28 -18.70
C ASN A 187 -32.03 38.95 -19.72
N VAL A 188 -32.87 38.18 -20.40
CA VAL A 188 -33.87 38.68 -21.37
C VAL A 188 -34.93 39.53 -20.66
N LEU A 189 -35.43 39.03 -19.53
CA LEU A 189 -36.50 39.68 -18.77
C LEU A 189 -36.05 41.01 -18.16
N ALA A 190 -34.80 41.09 -17.68
CA ALA A 190 -34.24 42.33 -17.16
C ALA A 190 -34.09 43.41 -18.26
N PHE A 191 -33.65 43.03 -19.46
CA PHE A 191 -33.46 43.95 -20.58
C PHE A 191 -34.79 44.56 -21.07
N LEU A 192 -35.84 43.75 -21.20
CA LEU A 192 -37.17 44.22 -21.64
C LEU A 192 -37.87 45.14 -20.64
N VAL A 193 -37.48 45.08 -19.36
CA VAL A 193 -38.00 45.94 -18.30
C VAL A 193 -37.19 47.23 -18.19
N GLY A 194 -35.86 47.18 -18.36
CA GLY A 194 -34.97 48.34 -18.28
C GLY A 194 -34.91 49.22 -19.55
N GLY A 195 -35.17 48.67 -20.74
CA GLY A 195 -35.12 49.39 -22.02
C GLY A 195 -36.31 50.33 -22.29
N ARG A 196 -37.30 50.39 -21.39
CA ARG A 196 -38.38 51.38 -21.45
C ARG A 196 -37.96 52.62 -20.68
N VAL A 197 -37.30 53.56 -21.36
CA VAL A 197 -37.46 55.03 -21.28
C VAL A 197 -36.22 55.67 -21.93
N LEU A 198 -36.40 56.17 -23.15
CA LEU A 198 -35.90 57.46 -23.63
C LEU A 198 -36.57 57.71 -24.99
N SER A 199 -37.89 57.90 -24.95
CA SER A 199 -38.59 58.59 -26.03
C SER A 199 -38.18 60.06 -25.91
N MET A 200 -37.23 60.49 -26.73
CA MET A 200 -37.04 61.91 -27.01
C MET A 200 -38.30 62.37 -27.74
N LYS A 201 -39.15 63.12 -27.04
CA LYS A 201 -40.10 64.02 -27.68
C LYS A 201 -39.47 65.40 -27.70
N SER A 202 -39.48 66.01 -28.87
CA SER A 202 -39.12 67.40 -29.14
C SER A 202 -39.84 68.39 -28.23
#